data_AF-A0A7V9JWT2-F1
#
_entry.id   AF-A0A7V9JWT2-F1
#
_cell.length_a   1.000
_cell.length_b   1.000
_cell.length_c   1.000
_cell.angle_alpha   90.00
_cell.angle_beta   90.00
_cell.angle_gamma   90.00
#
_symmetry.space_group_name_H-M   'P 1'
#
loop_
_entity.id
_entity.type
_entity.pdbx_description
1 polymer ?
#
loop_
_entity_poly.entity_id
_entity_poly.type
_entity_poly.pdbx_seq_one_letter_code
_entity_poly.pdbx_strand_id
1 'polypeptide(L)'
;MKNTKIILLPLLILFFSLFATAQTKTKIAAVKTPPPAAQAIKSSPAYAEILLRKTERVAELEDLLVEYTEDFPKVKELRFEIDLINQEMNRILAVNPAAASKLTLALGKLMVRKVELETDVWNLLKQYTDDNSDVKQAKRKVEIFEAAIKEIL
;
A
#
# COMPACT_ATOMS: atom_id res chain seq x y z
N MET A 1 -37.31 62.32 -29.50
CA MET A 1 -36.46 63.27 -30.26
C MET A 1 -35.32 63.75 -29.37
N LYS A 2 -34.11 63.86 -29.94
CA LYS A 2 -32.84 64.41 -29.40
C LYS A 2 -31.93 63.49 -28.56
N ASN A 3 -31.30 62.56 -29.28
CA ASN A 3 -29.85 62.40 -29.46
C ASN A 3 -28.86 63.30 -28.67
N THR A 4 -27.96 62.60 -27.95
CA THR A 4 -26.48 62.71 -27.97
C THR A 4 -25.78 63.86 -27.23
N LYS A 5 -24.92 63.50 -26.26
CA LYS A 5 -23.46 63.77 -26.26
C LYS A 5 -22.73 62.91 -25.21
N ILE A 6 -21.64 62.30 -25.67
CA ILE A 6 -20.70 61.42 -24.98
C ILE A 6 -19.53 62.28 -24.46
N ILE A 7 -18.85 61.80 -23.41
CA ILE A 7 -17.38 61.76 -23.21
C ILE A 7 -16.89 62.42 -21.89
N LEU A 8 -16.00 61.67 -21.22
CA LEU A 8 -14.97 62.01 -20.22
C LEU A 8 -15.39 61.98 -18.74
N LEU A 9 -15.00 60.94 -17.99
CA LEU A 9 -13.69 60.89 -17.31
C LEU A 9 -13.66 59.69 -16.32
N PRO A 10 -12.71 58.74 -16.43
CA PRO A 10 -12.59 57.61 -15.52
C PRO A 10 -11.78 58.02 -14.28
N LEU A 11 -12.43 58.15 -13.12
CA LEU A 11 -11.71 58.40 -11.87
C LEU A 11 -12.53 57.95 -10.65
N LEU A 12 -12.66 56.63 -10.45
CA LEU A 12 -13.05 56.08 -9.15
C LEU A 12 -12.40 54.70 -8.93
N ILE A 13 -11.10 54.63 -9.16
CA ILE A 13 -10.23 53.63 -8.53
C ILE A 13 -9.57 54.34 -7.36
N LEU A 14 -10.07 54.10 -6.14
CA LEU A 14 -9.35 54.16 -4.86
C LEU A 14 -10.40 54.15 -3.74
N PHE A 15 -10.11 53.41 -2.67
CA PHE A 15 -10.98 53.11 -1.52
C PHE A 15 -11.88 51.87 -1.66
N PHE A 16 -11.28 50.68 -1.57
CA PHE A 16 -11.68 49.67 -0.57
C PHE A 16 -10.59 48.59 -0.47
N SER A 17 -9.38 49.01 -0.13
CA SER A 17 -8.29 48.11 0.27
C SER A 17 -8.08 48.22 1.76
N LEU A 18 -8.88 47.53 2.59
CA LEU A 18 -8.58 47.27 4.01
C LEU A 18 -9.65 46.39 4.66
N PHE A 19 -9.61 45.08 4.36
CA PHE A 19 -10.00 44.04 5.33
C PHE A 19 -9.06 42.84 5.13
N ALA A 20 -7.81 43.02 5.55
CA ALA A 20 -6.94 41.90 5.86
C ALA A 20 -7.40 41.33 7.21
N THR A 21 -8.35 40.40 7.20
CA THR A 21 -8.65 39.60 8.39
C THR A 21 -7.44 38.71 8.66
N ALA A 22 -6.69 39.06 9.71
CA ALA A 22 -5.60 38.24 10.25
C ALA A 22 -6.14 36.86 10.62
N GLN A 23 -5.94 35.86 9.75
CA GLN A 23 -6.04 34.46 10.13
C GLN A 23 -4.76 34.08 10.89
N THR A 24 -4.65 34.45 12.16
CA THR A 24 -3.83 33.67 13.09
C THR A 24 -4.57 32.37 13.37
N LYS A 25 -4.51 31.44 12.41
CA LYS A 25 -4.82 30.04 12.67
C LYS A 25 -3.68 29.51 13.53
N THR A 26 -3.80 29.69 14.84
CA THR A 26 -2.96 29.02 15.81
C THR A 26 -3.10 27.53 15.54
N LYS A 27 -2.13 26.98 14.81
CA LYS A 27 -1.97 25.54 14.65
C LYS A 27 -1.57 25.05 16.03
N ILE A 28 -2.56 24.78 16.87
CA ILE A 28 -2.39 23.91 18.02
C ILE A 28 -1.90 22.61 17.38
N ALA A 29 -0.59 22.41 17.39
CA ALA A 29 -0.01 21.13 17.09
C ALA A 29 -0.61 20.22 18.15
N ALA A 30 -1.64 19.45 17.76
CA ALA A 30 -2.11 18.35 18.57
C ALA A 30 -0.85 17.56 18.92
N VAL A 31 -0.49 17.55 20.20
CA VAL A 31 0.49 16.61 20.72
C VAL A 31 -0.13 15.26 20.46
N LYS A 32 0.18 14.68 19.29
CA LYS A 32 -0.14 13.30 18.99
C LYS A 32 0.71 12.53 19.97
N THR A 33 0.14 12.18 21.11
CA THR A 33 0.63 11.05 21.90
C THR A 33 0.85 9.93 20.89
N PRO A 34 2.09 9.42 20.74
CA PRO A 34 2.35 8.39 19.76
C PRO A 34 1.36 7.25 20.02
N PRO A 35 0.76 6.68 18.97
CA PRO A 35 -0.17 5.56 19.13
C PRO A 35 0.49 4.49 20.01
N PRO A 36 -0.30 3.73 20.80
CA PRO A 36 0.22 2.56 21.50
C PRO A 36 1.07 1.74 20.53
N ALA A 37 2.20 1.24 21.00
CA ALA A 37 3.26 0.69 20.17
C ALA A 37 2.76 -0.35 19.13
N ALA A 38 1.78 -1.17 19.50
CA ALA A 38 1.12 -2.14 18.61
C ALA A 38 0.21 -1.49 17.53
N GLN A 39 -0.42 -0.36 17.84
CA GLN A 39 -1.24 0.40 16.89
C GLN A 39 -0.38 1.05 15.81
N ALA A 40 0.85 1.48 16.15
CA ALA A 40 1.78 2.09 15.20
C ALA A 40 2.12 1.12 14.05
N ILE A 41 2.33 -0.17 14.36
CA ILE A 41 2.63 -1.22 13.37
C ILE A 41 1.43 -1.47 12.45
N LYS A 42 0.22 -1.64 13.01
CA LYS A 42 -1.01 -1.87 12.22
C LYS A 42 -1.40 -0.66 11.35
N SER A 43 -1.02 0.54 11.77
CA SER A 43 -1.20 1.77 10.96
C SER A 43 -0.06 2.05 9.99
N SER A 44 0.95 1.17 9.91
CA SER A 44 2.12 1.41 9.06
C SER A 44 1.79 1.24 7.57
N PRO A 45 2.48 1.99 6.69
CA PRO A 45 2.33 1.82 5.24
C PRO A 45 2.64 0.40 4.75
N ALA A 46 3.65 -0.28 5.31
CA ALA A 46 3.95 -1.66 4.94
C ALA A 46 2.78 -2.60 5.24
N TYR A 47 2.18 -2.48 6.43
CA TYR A 47 1.04 -3.30 6.83
C TYR A 47 -0.18 -3.05 5.94
N ALA A 48 -0.45 -1.78 5.60
CA ALA A 48 -1.56 -1.41 4.74
C ALA A 48 -1.44 -2.01 3.33
N GLU A 49 -0.23 -2.03 2.75
CA GLU A 49 0.03 -2.63 1.43
C GLU A 49 -0.25 -4.14 1.44
N ILE A 50 0.25 -4.86 2.45
CA ILE A 50 0.02 -6.30 2.55
C ILE A 50 -1.46 -6.61 2.82
N LEU A 51 -2.12 -5.82 3.67
CA LEU A 51 -3.56 -5.97 3.93
C LEU A 51 -4.39 -5.72 2.68
N LEU A 52 -4.02 -4.74 1.85
CA LEU A 52 -4.67 -4.49 0.57
C LEU A 52 -4.56 -5.74 -0.32
N ARG A 53 -3.35 -6.27 -0.50
CA ARG A 53 -3.13 -7.48 -1.30
C ARG A 53 -3.93 -8.67 -0.77
N LYS A 54 -3.94 -8.90 0.54
CA LYS A 54 -4.76 -9.95 1.17
C LYS A 54 -6.23 -9.79 0.81
N THR A 55 -6.74 -8.58 0.93
CA THR A 55 -8.16 -8.27 0.70
C THR A 55 -8.53 -8.55 -0.75
N GLU A 56 -7.69 -8.16 -1.70
CA GLU A 56 -7.88 -8.47 -3.13
C GLU A 56 -7.93 -9.98 -3.39
N ARG A 57 -6.98 -10.74 -2.83
CA ARG A 57 -6.93 -12.21 -3.05
C ARG A 57 -8.10 -12.93 -2.40
N VAL A 58 -8.53 -12.49 -1.22
CA VAL A 58 -9.72 -13.04 -0.54
C VAL A 58 -10.97 -12.74 -1.35
N ALA A 59 -11.14 -11.51 -1.85
CA ALA A 59 -12.28 -11.17 -2.70
C ALA A 59 -12.32 -12.04 -3.97
N GLU A 60 -11.18 -12.19 -4.67
CA GLU A 60 -11.08 -13.06 -5.85
C GLU A 60 -11.38 -14.53 -5.52
N LEU A 61 -10.97 -15.00 -4.33
CA LEU A 61 -11.27 -16.36 -3.87
C LEU A 61 -12.77 -16.56 -3.65
N GLU A 62 -13.42 -15.63 -2.95
CA GLU A 62 -14.87 -15.69 -2.69
C GLU A 62 -15.66 -15.66 -4.01
N ASP A 63 -15.26 -14.83 -4.97
CA ASP A 63 -15.88 -14.78 -6.31
C ASP A 63 -15.78 -16.14 -7.02
N LEU A 64 -14.63 -16.81 -6.96
CA LEU A 64 -14.44 -18.12 -7.58
C LEU A 64 -15.23 -19.24 -6.89
N LEU A 65 -15.37 -19.18 -5.57
CA LEU A 65 -16.07 -20.21 -4.80
C LEU A 65 -17.59 -20.24 -5.06
N VAL A 66 -18.13 -19.23 -5.75
CA VAL A 66 -19.51 -19.25 -6.26
C VAL A 66 -19.70 -20.32 -7.35
N GLU A 67 -18.71 -20.47 -8.23
CA GLU A 67 -18.81 -21.31 -9.44
C GLU A 67 -17.97 -22.58 -9.35
N TYR A 68 -16.89 -22.55 -8.57
CA TYR A 68 -15.87 -23.59 -8.53
C TYR A 68 -15.72 -24.18 -7.13
N THR A 69 -15.38 -25.47 -7.09
CA THR A 69 -15.08 -26.16 -5.82
C THR A 69 -13.65 -25.91 -5.37
N GLU A 70 -13.35 -26.33 -4.14
CA GLU A 70 -12.00 -26.29 -3.54
C GLU A 70 -10.92 -26.99 -4.36
N ASP A 71 -11.30 -27.88 -5.28
CA ASP A 71 -10.36 -28.60 -6.13
C ASP A 71 -9.88 -27.82 -7.33
N PHE A 72 -10.54 -26.72 -7.68
CA PHE A 72 -10.19 -25.90 -8.82
C PHE A 72 -8.77 -25.33 -8.68
N PRO A 73 -7.90 -25.44 -9.70
CA PRO A 73 -6.50 -25.07 -9.58
C PRO A 73 -6.27 -23.63 -9.10
N LYS A 74 -7.10 -22.68 -9.54
CA LYS A 74 -6.99 -21.27 -9.14
C LYS A 74 -7.41 -21.04 -7.69
N VAL A 75 -8.40 -21.78 -7.19
CA VAL A 75 -8.79 -21.73 -5.76
C VAL A 75 -7.62 -22.18 -4.88
N LYS A 76 -6.97 -23.30 -5.23
CA LYS A 76 -5.77 -23.80 -4.52
C LYS A 76 -4.63 -22.79 -4.54
N GLU A 77 -4.42 -22.12 -5.68
CA GLU A 77 -3.40 -21.06 -5.82
C GLU A 77 -3.68 -19.86 -4.94
N LEU A 78 -4.91 -19.32 -4.96
CA LEU A 78 -5.27 -18.17 -4.14
C LEU A 78 -5.14 -18.48 -2.65
N ARG A 79 -5.53 -19.69 -2.21
CA ARG A 79 -5.34 -20.11 -0.81
C ARG A 79 -3.86 -20.17 -0.43
N PHE A 80 -3.02 -20.75 -1.29
CA PHE A 80 -1.58 -20.78 -1.08
C PHE A 80 -0.99 -19.36 -0.98
N GLU A 81 -1.37 -18.46 -1.89
CA GLU A 81 -0.93 -17.07 -1.86
C GLU A 81 -1.39 -16.35 -0.59
N ILE A 82 -2.66 -16.53 -0.19
CA ILE A 82 -3.21 -15.95 1.06
C ILE A 82 -2.43 -16.43 2.28
N ASP A 83 -2.03 -17.70 2.33
CA ASP A 83 -1.22 -18.24 3.43
C ASP A 83 0.16 -17.58 3.50
N LEU A 84 0.83 -17.38 2.36
CA LEU A 84 2.09 -16.63 2.30
C LEU A 84 1.91 -15.17 2.74
N ILE A 85 0.83 -14.52 2.28
CA ILE A 85 0.49 -13.15 2.72
C ILE A 85 0.34 -13.10 4.25
N ASN A 86 -0.36 -14.07 4.84
CA ASN A 86 -0.54 -14.13 6.29
C ASN A 86 0.79 -14.28 7.05
N GLN A 87 1.74 -15.05 6.50
CA GLN A 87 3.08 -15.18 7.08
C GLN A 87 3.82 -13.83 7.07
N GLU A 88 3.79 -13.10 5.96
CA GLU A 88 4.41 -11.78 5.86
C GLU A 88 3.71 -10.72 6.74
N MET A 89 2.39 -10.79 6.89
CA MET A 89 1.66 -9.96 7.86
C MET A 89 2.13 -10.23 9.29
N ASN A 90 2.28 -11.51 9.68
CA ASN A 90 2.78 -11.88 10.99
C ASN A 90 4.22 -11.42 11.21
N ARG A 91 5.05 -11.46 10.17
CA ARG A 91 6.42 -10.92 10.20
C ARG A 91 6.43 -9.42 10.48
N ILE A 92 5.55 -8.63 9.85
CA ILE A 92 5.39 -7.20 10.17
C ILE A 92 4.94 -6.99 11.63
N LEU A 93 3.95 -7.78 12.08
CA LEU A 93 3.41 -7.67 13.43
C LEU A 93 4.42 -8.02 14.52
N ALA A 94 5.44 -8.83 14.19
CA ALA A 94 6.52 -9.20 15.09
C ALA A 94 7.65 -8.15 15.19
N VAL A 95 7.64 -7.11 14.36
CA VAL A 95 8.66 -6.05 14.40
C VAL A 95 8.59 -5.28 15.72
N ASN A 96 9.74 -4.98 16.32
CA ASN A 96 9.80 -4.15 17.51
C ASN A 96 9.15 -2.79 17.22
N PRO A 97 8.16 -2.32 18.01
CA PRO A 97 7.52 -1.03 17.78
C PRO A 97 8.47 0.17 17.69
N ALA A 98 9.65 0.12 18.33
CA ALA A 98 10.67 1.14 18.19
C ALA A 98 11.23 1.25 16.75
N ALA A 99 11.15 0.20 15.96
CA ALA A 99 11.53 0.14 14.56
C ALA A 99 10.34 0.33 13.60
N ALA A 100 9.15 0.73 14.09
CA ALA A 100 7.96 0.92 13.25
C ALA A 100 8.16 1.94 12.12
N SER A 101 9.11 2.87 12.25
CA SER A 101 9.49 3.80 11.18
C SER A 101 10.06 3.12 9.93
N LYS A 102 10.61 1.90 10.07
CA LYS A 102 11.12 1.11 8.95
C LYS A 102 10.02 0.46 8.11
N LEU A 103 8.78 0.38 8.65
CA LEU A 103 7.63 -0.24 8.01
C LEU A 103 7.03 0.64 6.91
N THR A 104 7.84 0.94 5.89
CA THR A 104 7.52 1.84 4.79
C THR A 104 6.69 1.15 3.69
N LEU A 105 6.09 1.96 2.81
CA LEU A 105 5.35 1.42 1.66
C LEU A 105 6.25 0.57 0.75
N ALA A 106 7.51 0.95 0.59
CA ALA A 106 8.47 0.20 -0.22
C ALA A 106 8.72 -1.20 0.35
N LEU A 107 8.83 -1.33 1.68
CA LEU A 107 8.91 -2.63 2.34
C LEU A 107 7.67 -3.49 2.06
N GLY A 108 6.47 -2.91 2.21
CA GLY A 108 5.22 -3.61 1.89
C GLY A 108 5.20 -4.16 0.46
N LYS A 109 5.63 -3.34 -0.51
CA LYS A 109 5.72 -3.74 -1.93
C LYS A 109 6.75 -4.84 -2.17
N LEU A 110 7.90 -4.80 -1.50
CA LEU A 110 8.90 -5.87 -1.58
C LEU A 110 8.33 -7.19 -1.05
N MET A 111 7.62 -7.15 0.08
CA MET A 111 7.00 -8.35 0.68
C MET A 111 5.90 -8.91 -0.21
N VAL A 112 5.02 -8.07 -0.76
CA VAL A 112 4.00 -8.49 -1.74
C VAL A 112 4.65 -9.13 -2.96
N ARG A 113 5.68 -8.49 -3.53
CA ARG A 113 6.36 -9.04 -4.71
C ARG A 113 7.09 -10.35 -4.42
N LYS A 114 7.61 -10.53 -3.20
CA LYS A 114 8.17 -11.81 -2.77
C LYS A 114 7.10 -12.91 -2.77
N VAL A 115 5.93 -12.64 -2.20
CA VAL A 115 4.82 -13.59 -2.15
C VAL A 115 4.35 -14.02 -3.55
N GLU A 116 4.27 -13.09 -4.49
CA GLU A 116 3.96 -13.40 -5.89
C GLU A 116 5.00 -14.36 -6.49
N LEU A 117 6.29 -14.10 -6.26
CA LEU A 117 7.37 -14.96 -6.74
C LEU A 117 7.38 -16.35 -6.07
N GLU A 118 7.04 -16.44 -4.78
CA GLU A 118 6.89 -17.71 -4.07
C GLU A 118 5.69 -18.52 -4.63
N THR A 119 4.61 -17.83 -5.02
CA THR A 119 3.47 -18.43 -5.71
C THR A 119 3.85 -18.95 -7.09
N ASP A 120 4.65 -18.20 -7.85
CA ASP A 120 5.21 -18.65 -9.13
C ASP A 120 6.07 -19.91 -8.97
N VAL A 121 6.94 -19.94 -7.95
CA VAL A 121 7.77 -21.12 -7.63
C VAL A 121 6.89 -22.32 -7.31
N TRP A 122 5.87 -22.15 -6.47
CA TRP A 122 4.95 -23.23 -6.12
C TRP A 122 4.22 -23.78 -7.35
N ASN A 123 3.81 -22.91 -8.28
CA ASN A 123 3.20 -23.34 -9.53
C ASN A 123 4.17 -24.10 -10.44
N LEU A 124 5.42 -23.65 -10.56
CA LEU A 124 6.44 -24.36 -11.33
C LEU A 124 6.74 -25.75 -10.76
N LEU A 125 6.78 -25.88 -9.43
CA LEU A 125 7.04 -27.15 -8.74
C LEU A 125 5.94 -28.21 -8.93
N LYS A 126 4.75 -27.83 -9.42
CA LYS A 126 3.72 -28.80 -9.82
C LYS A 126 4.05 -29.50 -11.14
N GLN A 127 4.87 -28.88 -11.97
CA GLN A 127 5.17 -29.32 -13.33
C GLN A 127 6.62 -29.82 -13.47
N TYR A 128 7.51 -29.28 -12.64
CA TYR A 128 8.94 -29.50 -12.73
C TYR A 128 9.53 -29.88 -11.38
N THR A 129 10.65 -30.58 -11.42
CA THR A 129 11.46 -30.86 -10.23
C THR A 129 12.30 -29.65 -9.84
N ASP A 130 12.85 -29.69 -8.63
CA ASP A 130 13.73 -28.64 -8.10
C ASP A 130 14.94 -28.34 -8.97
N ASP A 131 15.38 -29.34 -9.76
CA ASP A 131 16.57 -29.24 -10.58
C ASP A 131 16.39 -28.47 -11.88
N ASN A 132 15.13 -28.21 -12.27
CA ASN A 132 14.80 -27.47 -13.48
C ASN A 132 15.34 -26.02 -13.43
N SER A 133 15.85 -25.53 -14.57
CA SER A 133 16.42 -24.18 -14.68
C SER A 133 15.45 -23.08 -14.27
N ASP A 134 14.16 -23.23 -14.62
CA ASP A 134 13.14 -22.22 -14.40
C ASP A 134 12.75 -22.15 -12.92
N VAL A 135 12.67 -23.32 -12.26
CA VAL A 135 12.48 -23.41 -10.80
C VAL A 135 13.65 -22.76 -10.07
N LYS A 136 14.89 -23.09 -10.45
CA LYS A 136 16.10 -22.48 -9.87
C LYS A 136 16.13 -20.96 -10.07
N GLN A 137 15.78 -20.48 -11.25
CA GLN A 137 15.73 -19.05 -11.54
C GLN A 137 14.64 -18.34 -10.73
N ALA A 138 13.46 -18.93 -10.60
CA ALA A 138 12.35 -18.37 -9.82
C ALA A 138 12.70 -18.31 -8.33
N LYS A 139 13.26 -19.38 -7.76
CA LYS A 139 13.76 -19.39 -6.37
C LYS A 139 14.81 -18.32 -6.12
N ARG A 140 15.76 -18.13 -7.04
CA ARG A 140 16.77 -17.09 -6.92
C ARG A 140 16.16 -15.68 -6.89
N LYS A 141 15.07 -15.44 -7.62
CA LYS A 141 14.34 -14.16 -7.53
C LYS A 141 13.70 -13.97 -6.14
N VAL A 142 13.10 -15.01 -5.57
CA VAL A 142 12.58 -14.97 -4.18
C VAL A 142 13.68 -14.59 -3.21
N GLU A 143 14.86 -15.23 -3.30
CA GLU A 143 16.00 -14.96 -2.43
C GLU A 143 16.50 -13.51 -2.51
N ILE A 144 16.51 -12.91 -3.71
CA ILE A 144 16.90 -11.50 -3.91
C ILE A 144 15.94 -10.56 -3.16
N PHE A 145 14.63 -10.80 -3.25
CA PHE A 145 13.64 -10.00 -2.54
C PHE A 145 13.71 -10.23 -1.03
N GLU A 146 13.89 -11.47 -0.58
CA GLU A 146 14.07 -11.80 0.83
C GLU A 146 15.31 -11.13 1.42
N ALA A 147 16.42 -11.06 0.67
CA ALA A 147 17.62 -10.34 1.09
C ALA A 147 17.34 -8.84 1.26
N ALA A 148 16.67 -8.20 0.30
CA ALA A 148 16.30 -6.78 0.40
C ALA A 148 15.35 -6.50 1.58
N ILE A 149 14.40 -7.40 1.88
CA ILE A 149 13.52 -7.30 3.04
C ILE A 149 14.32 -7.37 4.35
N LYS A 150 15.30 -8.29 4.43
CA LYS A 150 16.19 -8.43 5.60
C LYS A 150 17.10 -7.24 5.84
N GLU A 151 17.48 -6.49 4.80
CA GLU A 151 18.25 -5.26 4.99
C GLU A 151 17.43 -4.15 5.66
N ILE A 152 16.10 -4.15 5.45
CA ILE A 152 15.19 -3.16 6.04
C ILE A 152 14.82 -3.56 7.48
N LEU A 153 14.42 -4.81 7.71
CA LEU A 153 13.95 -5.28 9.02
C LEU A 153 15.09 -5.40 10.04
#